data_AF-A0A291HUI0-F1
#
_entry.id   AF-A0A291HUI0-F1
#
_cell.length_a   1.000
_cell.length_b   1.000
_cell.length_c   1.000
_cell.angle_alpha   90.00
_cell.angle_beta   90.00
_cell.angle_gamma   90.00
#
_symmetry.space_group_name_H-M   'P 1'
#
loop_
_entity.id
_entity.type
_entity.pdbx_description
1 polymer ?
#
loop_
_entity_poly.entity_id
_entity_poly.type
_entity_poly.pdbx_seq_one_letter_code
_entity_poly.pdbx_strand_id
1 'polypeptide(L)'
;MNKTPILIVNRLTRLIGNVFKIFSYLFHFLLPNLRFSIPEYSPAKLSLSRRSSIPRTIWQTNFTNKCTLPVYMNYLFNRLMSLDCDYRYVSTEARGEYLKNNAKKEVYDAYMKLTNGAAQADLWRLVVLNLEGGVYMDIDATLVWPLDKLIGMEEKAIYIKIDNNTRFTNYFIASAPNNQDLESAIEKVLYNIDNYDPAMGVYYSTGPGVFDELFKEKNDIHTEDRKYVCIQGSFTNEHFQYLDRPRSKWTHINPADLVKKEDN
;
A
#
# COMPACT_ATOMS: atom_id res chain seq x y z
N MET A 1 -22.88 -9.95 -8.03
CA MET A 1 -23.37 -8.58 -7.75
C MET A 1 -23.21 -7.74 -9.02
N ASN A 2 -24.18 -6.90 -9.39
CA ASN A 2 -24.01 -5.99 -10.53
C ASN A 2 -22.86 -5.01 -10.22
N LYS A 3 -21.73 -5.09 -10.97
CA LYS A 3 -20.53 -4.26 -10.73
C LYS A 3 -20.65 -2.85 -11.36
N THR A 4 -21.75 -2.54 -12.05
CA THR A 4 -21.98 -1.23 -12.70
C THR A 4 -21.96 -0.05 -11.72
N PRO A 5 -22.62 -0.10 -10.53
CA PRO A 5 -22.56 1.00 -9.57
C PRO A 5 -21.14 1.31 -9.09
N ILE A 6 -20.32 0.27 -8.88
CA ILE A 6 -18.91 0.41 -8.48
C ILE A 6 -18.12 1.14 -9.58
N LEU A 7 -18.35 0.79 -10.85
CA LEU A 7 -17.71 1.49 -11.96
C LEU A 7 -18.13 2.96 -12.04
N ILE A 8 -19.40 3.26 -11.84
CA ILE A 8 -19.90 4.65 -11.83
C ILE A 8 -19.21 5.44 -10.71
N VAL A 9 -19.19 4.91 -9.49
CA VAL A 9 -18.53 5.58 -8.35
C VAL A 9 -17.03 5.72 -8.57
N ASN A 10 -16.35 4.72 -9.15
CA ASN A 10 -14.96 4.84 -9.56
C ASN A 10 -14.76 6.05 -10.51
N ARG A 11 -15.56 6.15 -11.58
CA ARG A 11 -15.45 7.25 -12.54
C ARG A 11 -15.69 8.61 -11.89
N LEU A 12 -16.70 8.72 -11.04
CA LEU A 12 -16.98 9.95 -10.28
C LEU A 12 -15.84 10.29 -9.31
N THR A 13 -15.29 9.30 -8.61
CA THR A 13 -14.13 9.45 -7.70
C THR A 13 -12.93 10.02 -8.44
N ARG A 14 -12.65 9.53 -9.66
CA ARG A 14 -11.57 10.06 -10.51
C ARG A 14 -11.82 11.50 -10.93
N LEU A 15 -13.06 11.85 -11.29
CA LEU A 15 -13.43 13.22 -11.64
C LEU A 15 -13.22 14.16 -10.46
N ILE A 16 -13.74 13.79 -9.28
CA ILE A 16 -13.59 14.56 -8.04
C ILE A 16 -12.11 14.73 -7.67
N GLY A 17 -11.34 13.65 -7.71
CA GLY A 17 -9.91 13.69 -7.43
C GLY A 17 -9.15 14.61 -8.40
N ASN A 18 -9.48 14.60 -9.69
CA ASN A 18 -8.89 15.52 -10.67
C ASN A 18 -9.20 16.99 -10.37
N VAL A 19 -10.43 17.32 -9.97
CA VAL A 19 -10.81 18.68 -9.57
C VAL A 19 -9.98 19.13 -8.36
N PHE A 20 -9.88 18.29 -7.32
CA PHE A 20 -9.06 18.61 -6.14
C PHE A 20 -7.57 18.77 -6.47
N LYS A 21 -7.01 17.94 -7.37
CA LYS A 21 -5.62 18.08 -7.82
C LYS A 21 -5.37 19.43 -8.48
N ILE A 22 -6.24 19.86 -9.40
CA ILE A 22 -6.11 21.14 -10.10
C ILE A 22 -6.16 22.29 -9.08
N PHE A 23 -7.16 22.29 -8.19
CA PHE A 23 -7.27 23.30 -7.14
C PHE A 23 -6.03 23.34 -6.23
N SER A 24 -5.44 22.17 -5.96
CA SER A 24 -4.28 22.06 -5.07
C SER A 24 -3.02 22.72 -5.62
N TYR A 25 -2.89 22.89 -6.94
CA TYR A 25 -1.79 23.67 -7.51
C TYR A 25 -1.90 25.14 -7.10
N LEU A 26 -3.09 25.74 -7.22
CA LEU A 26 -3.33 27.11 -6.78
C LEU A 26 -3.17 27.23 -5.25
N PHE A 27 -3.68 26.26 -4.50
CA PHE A 27 -3.56 26.24 -3.04
C PHE A 27 -2.09 26.27 -2.59
N HIS A 28 -1.24 25.37 -3.11
CA HIS A 28 0.18 25.32 -2.74
C HIS A 28 1.01 26.42 -3.40
N PHE A 29 0.52 27.06 -4.45
CA PHE A 29 1.11 28.30 -4.94
C PHE A 29 0.93 29.44 -3.92
N LEU A 30 -0.26 29.58 -3.33
CA LEU A 30 -0.57 30.62 -2.34
C LEU A 30 -0.02 30.29 -0.94
N LEU A 31 -0.01 29.01 -0.56
CA LEU A 31 0.36 28.52 0.77
C LEU A 31 1.42 27.41 0.66
N PRO A 32 2.64 27.68 0.16
CA PRO A 32 3.61 26.66 -0.25
C PRO A 32 4.10 25.74 0.87
N ASN A 33 4.10 26.23 2.10
CA ASN A 33 4.60 25.49 3.27
C ASN A 33 3.50 24.84 4.10
N LEU A 34 2.22 25.03 3.73
CA LEU A 34 1.12 24.48 4.51
C LEU A 34 1.03 22.97 4.31
N ARG A 35 1.09 22.23 5.43
CA ARG A 35 0.98 20.76 5.47
C ARG A 35 -0.09 20.33 6.45
N PHE A 36 -0.74 19.22 6.13
CA PHE A 36 -1.74 18.56 6.95
C PHE A 36 -1.12 17.38 7.67
N SER A 37 -1.74 16.91 8.75
CA SER A 37 -1.23 15.76 9.52
C SER A 37 -2.21 14.60 9.43
N ILE A 38 -1.76 13.48 8.87
CA ILE A 38 -2.48 12.22 8.98
C ILE A 38 -2.26 11.67 10.40
N PRO A 39 -3.31 11.31 11.14
CA PRO A 39 -3.15 10.75 12.48
C PRO A 39 -2.52 9.35 12.39
N GLU A 40 -1.63 9.03 13.34
CA GLU A 40 -1.03 7.69 13.45
C GLU A 40 -2.09 6.61 13.70
N TYR A 41 -3.13 6.95 14.46
CA TYR A 41 -4.29 6.10 14.68
C TYR A 41 -5.60 6.89 14.49
N SER A 42 -6.54 6.32 13.75
CA SER A 42 -7.91 6.82 13.67
C SER A 42 -8.88 5.64 13.82
N PRO A 43 -9.71 5.62 14.88
CA PRO A 43 -10.60 4.49 15.14
C PRO A 43 -11.69 4.36 14.07
N ALA A 44 -12.25 3.17 13.96
CA ALA A 44 -13.49 2.91 13.25
C ALA A 44 -14.62 3.80 13.82
N LYS A 45 -15.47 4.29 12.92
CA LYS A 45 -16.67 5.07 13.25
C LYS A 45 -17.93 4.21 13.33
N LEU A 46 -17.90 3.03 12.73
CA LEU A 46 -18.96 2.03 12.75
C LEU A 46 -18.41 0.71 13.27
N SER A 47 -19.19 0.01 14.09
CA SER A 47 -18.88 -1.36 14.50
C SER A 47 -19.63 -2.35 13.61
N LEU A 48 -18.94 -3.37 13.11
CA LEU A 48 -19.59 -4.51 12.48
C LEU A 48 -20.08 -5.48 13.56
N SER A 49 -21.30 -6.01 13.38
CA SER A 49 -21.87 -7.01 14.31
C SER A 49 -21.31 -8.41 14.15
N ARG A 50 -20.65 -8.70 13.01
CA ARG A 50 -20.10 -10.01 12.66
C ARG A 50 -18.59 -9.96 12.64
N ARG A 51 -17.97 -11.07 13.04
CA ARG A 51 -16.52 -11.29 12.90
C ARG A 51 -16.19 -11.47 11.41
N SER A 52 -15.06 -10.91 11.00
CA SER A 52 -14.54 -10.93 9.64
C SER A 52 -13.23 -11.70 9.62
N SER A 53 -13.01 -12.54 8.61
CA SER A 53 -11.75 -13.27 8.41
C SER A 53 -10.57 -12.33 8.21
N ILE A 54 -10.74 -11.29 7.37
CA ILE A 54 -9.80 -10.17 7.26
C ILE A 54 -10.09 -9.16 8.39
N PRO A 55 -9.12 -8.86 9.26
CA PRO A 55 -9.25 -7.83 10.30
C PRO A 55 -9.63 -6.45 9.75
N ARG A 56 -10.42 -5.68 10.52
CA ARG A 56 -10.89 -4.34 10.12
C ARG A 56 -9.89 -3.25 10.50
N THR A 57 -8.68 -3.38 9.97
CA THR A 57 -7.59 -2.40 10.16
C THR A 57 -6.97 -2.09 8.80
N ILE A 58 -6.88 -0.80 8.48
CA ILE A 58 -6.13 -0.30 7.35
C ILE A 58 -4.72 0.07 7.82
N TRP A 59 -3.71 -0.46 7.14
CA TRP A 59 -2.31 -0.13 7.31
C TRP A 59 -1.85 0.71 6.12
N GLN A 60 -1.31 1.90 6.40
CA GLN A 60 -0.65 2.73 5.40
C GLN A 60 0.70 3.22 5.89
N THR A 61 1.61 3.46 4.96
CA THR A 61 2.91 4.04 5.26
C THR A 61 3.27 5.13 4.26
N ASN A 62 4.05 6.10 4.73
CA ASN A 62 4.73 7.08 3.89
C ASN A 62 6.00 7.55 4.61
N PHE A 63 6.79 8.42 3.98
CA PHE A 63 8.00 8.95 4.63
C PHE A 63 7.68 9.76 5.90
N THR A 64 6.57 10.51 5.92
CA THR A 64 6.09 11.28 7.08
C THR A 64 4.57 11.42 7.06
N ASN A 65 3.98 11.69 8.23
CA ASN A 65 2.55 11.95 8.39
C ASN A 65 2.14 13.37 7.99
N LYS A 66 3.13 14.26 7.76
CA LYS A 66 2.92 15.59 7.19
C LYS A 66 2.75 15.52 5.68
N CYS A 67 1.61 15.93 5.16
CA CYS A 67 1.29 15.75 3.76
C CYS A 67 0.65 16.98 3.12
N THR A 68 0.67 17.00 1.79
CA THR A 68 0.02 18.04 0.99
C THR A 68 -1.50 17.85 1.00
N LEU A 69 -2.24 18.92 0.72
CA LEU A 69 -3.71 18.90 0.62
C LEU A 69 -4.25 17.72 -0.22
N PRO A 70 -3.75 17.43 -1.44
CA PRO A 70 -4.13 16.25 -2.24
C PRO A 70 -4.07 14.92 -1.50
N VAL A 71 -2.97 14.66 -0.78
CA VAL A 71 -2.76 13.41 -0.04
C VAL A 71 -3.70 13.37 1.15
N TYR A 72 -3.90 14.49 1.84
CA TYR A 72 -4.85 14.56 2.96
C TYR A 72 -6.29 14.35 2.52
N MET A 73 -6.70 14.92 1.39
CA MET A 73 -8.03 14.69 0.81
C MET A 73 -8.24 13.23 0.40
N ASN A 74 -7.21 12.58 -0.14
CA ASN A 74 -7.24 11.15 -0.42
C ASN A 74 -7.48 10.32 0.85
N TYR A 75 -6.75 10.64 1.92
CA TYR A 75 -6.93 10.02 3.24
C TYR A 75 -8.38 10.19 3.74
N LEU A 76 -8.91 11.42 3.74
CA LEU A 76 -10.28 11.69 4.18
C LEU A 76 -11.32 10.91 3.37
N PHE A 77 -11.15 10.84 2.04
CA PHE A 77 -12.01 10.07 1.17
C PHE A 77 -11.95 8.57 1.49
N ASN A 78 -10.75 8.02 1.68
CA ASN A 78 -10.62 6.61 2.07
C ASN A 78 -11.23 6.33 3.44
N ARG A 79 -11.13 7.24 4.41
CA ARG A 79 -11.82 7.10 5.71
C ARG A 79 -13.35 7.12 5.57
N LEU A 80 -13.89 7.89 4.63
CA LEU A 80 -15.32 7.83 4.29
C LEU A 80 -15.70 6.47 3.69
N MET A 81 -14.83 5.86 2.89
CA MET A 81 -15.02 4.53 2.30
C MET A 81 -14.72 3.38 3.27
N SER A 82 -14.28 3.64 4.50
CA SER A 82 -13.82 2.62 5.46
C SER A 82 -14.25 2.92 6.89
N LEU A 83 -15.48 3.41 7.06
CA LEU A 83 -16.02 3.80 8.36
C LEU A 83 -16.00 2.67 9.39
N ASP A 84 -15.99 1.42 8.96
CA ASP A 84 -15.95 0.20 9.76
C ASP A 84 -14.55 -0.28 10.13
N CYS A 85 -13.51 0.40 9.64
CA CYS A 85 -12.12 0.00 9.86
C CYS A 85 -11.37 1.00 10.74
N ASP A 86 -10.55 0.48 11.63
CA ASP A 86 -9.45 1.22 12.24
C ASP A 86 -8.44 1.60 11.17
N TYR A 87 -7.76 2.72 11.37
CA TYR A 87 -6.72 3.21 10.48
C TYR A 87 -5.43 3.38 11.26
N ARG A 88 -4.34 2.87 10.70
CA ARG A 88 -2.99 2.95 11.24
C ARG A 88 -2.03 3.49 10.18
N TYR A 89 -1.50 4.68 10.45
CA TYR A 89 -0.41 5.25 9.69
C TYR A 89 0.92 4.92 10.36
N VAL A 90 1.89 4.46 9.59
CA VAL A 90 3.22 4.07 10.08
C VAL A 90 4.28 4.81 9.26
N SER A 91 5.09 5.65 9.91
CA SER A 91 6.18 6.38 9.23
C SER A 91 7.33 5.44 8.83
N THR A 92 8.32 5.96 8.11
CA THR A 92 9.50 5.17 7.74
C THR A 92 10.23 4.60 8.96
N GLU A 93 10.45 5.43 9.97
CA GLU A 93 11.12 5.07 11.22
C GLU A 93 10.29 4.06 12.02
N ALA A 94 8.98 4.29 12.10
CA ALA A 94 8.07 3.41 12.83
C ALA A 94 7.96 2.00 12.22
N ARG A 95 8.16 1.84 10.90
CA ARG A 95 8.23 0.51 10.27
C ARG A 95 9.43 -0.30 10.77
N GLY A 96 10.60 0.34 10.87
CA GLY A 96 11.82 -0.30 11.35
C GLY A 96 11.66 -0.78 12.79
N GLU A 97 11.14 0.08 13.67
CA GLU A 97 10.85 -0.28 15.07
C GLU A 97 9.79 -1.38 15.17
N TYR A 98 8.75 -1.36 14.34
CA TYR A 98 7.75 -2.42 14.30
C TYR A 98 8.38 -3.78 13.96
N LEU A 99 9.21 -3.84 12.91
CA LEU A 99 9.86 -5.08 12.50
C LEU A 99 10.86 -5.58 13.54
N LYS A 100 11.64 -4.68 14.14
CA LYS A 100 12.59 -5.02 15.21
C LYS A 100 11.91 -5.71 16.40
N ASN A 101 10.70 -5.26 16.75
CA ASN A 101 9.99 -5.73 17.93
C ASN A 101 9.07 -6.93 17.67
N ASN A 102 8.62 -7.15 16.42
CA ASN A 102 7.59 -8.14 16.12
C ASN A 102 7.98 -9.19 15.06
N ALA A 103 8.98 -8.92 14.22
CA ALA A 103 9.38 -9.84 13.16
C ALA A 103 10.54 -10.75 13.59
N LYS A 104 10.75 -11.84 12.84
CA LYS A 104 11.96 -12.67 12.98
C LYS A 104 13.21 -11.81 12.71
N LYS A 105 14.32 -12.12 13.37
CA LYS A 105 15.59 -11.38 13.23
C LYS A 105 16.02 -11.23 11.77
N GLU A 106 15.93 -12.31 10.99
CA GLU A 106 16.27 -12.34 9.56
C GLU A 106 15.47 -11.33 8.73
N VAL A 107 14.19 -11.14 9.04
CA VAL A 107 13.33 -10.16 8.36
C VAL A 107 13.78 -8.73 8.67
N TYR A 108 14.09 -8.45 9.95
CA TYR A 108 14.59 -7.14 10.35
C TYR A 108 15.97 -6.85 9.73
N ASP A 109 16.87 -7.83 9.74
CA ASP A 109 18.21 -7.68 9.15
C ASP A 109 18.11 -7.38 7.65
N ALA A 110 17.29 -8.14 6.90
CA ALA A 110 17.04 -7.91 5.48
C ALA A 110 16.41 -6.52 5.22
N TYR A 111 15.45 -6.11 6.06
CA TYR A 111 14.87 -4.76 5.98
C TYR A 111 15.94 -3.67 6.13
N MET A 112 16.90 -3.85 7.04
CA MET A 112 17.98 -2.90 7.28
C MET A 112 19.03 -2.87 6.16
N LYS A 113 19.11 -3.92 5.32
CA LYS A 113 19.94 -3.93 4.09
C LYS A 113 19.35 -3.03 2.99
N LEU A 114 18.03 -2.82 2.97
CA LEU A 114 17.37 -1.98 1.96
C LEU A 114 17.66 -0.49 2.19
N THR A 115 18.08 0.21 1.14
CA THR A 115 18.39 1.65 1.18
C THR A 115 17.22 2.54 0.79
N ASN A 116 16.17 1.93 0.21
CA ASN A 116 15.02 2.67 -0.30
C ASN A 116 13.74 2.47 0.51
N GLY A 117 13.05 3.59 0.78
CA GLY A 117 11.79 3.60 1.52
C GLY A 117 10.62 2.86 0.86
N ALA A 118 10.59 2.72 -0.48
CA ALA A 118 9.55 1.95 -1.18
C ALA A 118 9.81 0.44 -1.08
N ALA A 119 11.05 -0.01 -1.31
CA ALA A 119 11.41 -1.41 -1.09
C ALA A 119 11.25 -1.84 0.38
N GLN A 120 11.60 -0.95 1.31
CA GLN A 120 11.27 -1.13 2.73
C GLN A 120 9.75 -1.22 2.97
N ALA A 121 8.94 -0.44 2.27
CA ALA A 121 7.47 -0.52 2.37
C ALA A 121 6.93 -1.87 1.87
N ASP A 122 7.54 -2.40 0.81
CA ASP A 122 7.18 -3.68 0.24
C ASP A 122 7.41 -4.84 1.21
N LEU A 123 8.57 -4.91 1.87
CA LEU A 123 8.77 -5.95 2.88
C LEU A 123 7.87 -5.73 4.10
N TRP A 124 7.80 -4.49 4.60
CA TRP A 124 6.99 -4.17 5.78
C TRP A 124 5.50 -4.51 5.59
N ARG A 125 4.91 -4.19 4.43
CA ARG A 125 3.47 -4.44 4.19
C ARG A 125 3.14 -5.93 4.20
N LEU A 126 4.05 -6.77 3.69
CA LEU A 126 3.86 -8.22 3.71
C LEU A 126 3.90 -8.74 5.14
N VAL A 127 4.89 -8.29 5.93
CA VAL A 127 5.09 -8.74 7.31
C VAL A 127 3.96 -8.29 8.22
N VAL A 128 3.55 -7.02 8.17
CA VAL A 128 2.45 -6.52 9.01
C VAL A 128 1.14 -7.24 8.69
N LEU A 129 0.84 -7.48 7.41
CA LEU A 129 -0.36 -8.22 7.03
C LEU A 129 -0.29 -9.70 7.39
N ASN A 130 0.88 -10.34 7.33
CA ASN A 130 0.97 -11.74 7.71
C ASN A 130 0.86 -11.92 9.23
N LEU A 131 1.35 -10.98 10.04
CA LEU A 131 1.24 -11.03 11.50
C LEU A 131 -0.14 -10.60 12.00
N GLU A 132 -0.63 -9.45 11.53
CA GLU A 132 -1.82 -8.78 12.09
C GLU A 132 -3.06 -8.95 11.22
N GLY A 133 -2.88 -9.30 9.94
CA GLY A 133 -3.93 -9.18 8.93
C GLY A 133 -4.33 -7.73 8.66
N GLY A 134 -5.44 -7.60 7.94
CA GLY A 134 -6.06 -6.32 7.62
C GLY A 134 -5.92 -5.96 6.15
N VAL A 135 -5.89 -4.67 5.87
CA VAL A 135 -5.82 -4.11 4.52
C VAL A 135 -4.64 -3.17 4.44
N TYR A 136 -3.66 -3.48 3.61
CA TYR A 136 -2.65 -2.53 3.21
C TYR A 136 -3.12 -1.77 1.97
N MET A 137 -2.86 -0.46 1.93
CA MET A 137 -2.97 0.31 0.70
C MET A 137 -1.96 1.46 0.63
N ASP A 138 -1.32 1.67 -0.53
CA ASP A 138 -0.38 2.79 -0.74
C ASP A 138 -1.04 4.14 -0.42
N ILE A 139 -0.24 5.14 -0.02
CA ILE A 139 -0.74 6.44 0.42
C ILE A 139 -1.51 7.21 -0.68
N ASP A 140 -1.21 6.92 -1.95
CA ASP A 140 -1.86 7.50 -3.13
C ASP A 140 -3.00 6.63 -3.69
N ALA A 141 -3.28 5.50 -3.04
CA ALA A 141 -4.35 4.60 -3.40
C ALA A 141 -5.71 5.13 -2.91
N THR A 142 -6.77 4.88 -3.66
CA THR A 142 -8.12 5.37 -3.43
C THR A 142 -9.10 4.22 -3.61
N LEU A 143 -9.86 3.91 -2.56
CA LEU A 143 -10.95 2.94 -2.62
C LEU A 143 -12.04 3.43 -3.58
N VAL A 144 -12.69 2.52 -4.30
CA VAL A 144 -13.76 2.89 -5.26
C VAL A 144 -15.16 2.54 -4.77
N TRP A 145 -15.25 1.96 -3.57
CA TRP A 145 -16.48 1.52 -2.92
C TRP A 145 -16.24 1.31 -1.41
N PRO A 146 -17.28 1.26 -0.57
CA PRO A 146 -17.12 0.90 0.84
C PRO A 146 -16.35 -0.41 1.05
N LEU A 147 -15.29 -0.35 1.87
CA LEU A 147 -14.32 -1.42 2.06
C LEU A 147 -14.96 -2.69 2.63
N ASP A 148 -15.97 -2.54 3.50
CA ASP A 148 -16.75 -3.66 4.03
C ASP A 148 -17.41 -4.51 2.95
N LYS A 149 -17.92 -3.86 1.90
CA LYS A 149 -18.53 -4.54 0.74
C LYS A 149 -17.49 -5.11 -0.22
N LEU A 150 -16.31 -4.52 -0.28
CA LEU A 150 -15.22 -4.99 -1.15
C LEU A 150 -14.59 -6.28 -0.63
N ILE A 151 -14.34 -6.34 0.68
CA ILE A 151 -13.63 -7.49 1.26
C ILE A 151 -14.54 -8.56 1.85
N GLY A 152 -15.86 -8.32 1.93
CA GLY A 152 -16.80 -9.29 2.47
C GLY A 152 -16.49 -9.67 3.93
N MET A 153 -17.15 -10.72 4.46
CA MET A 153 -16.91 -11.19 5.83
C MET A 153 -16.06 -12.46 5.90
N GLU A 154 -16.13 -13.30 4.87
CA GLU A 154 -15.56 -14.66 4.88
C GLU A 154 -14.24 -14.75 4.13
N GLU A 155 -13.95 -13.77 3.25
CA GLU A 155 -12.75 -13.74 2.43
C GLU A 155 -11.49 -13.78 3.29
N LYS A 156 -10.54 -14.63 2.88
CA LYS A 156 -9.26 -14.77 3.58
C LYS A 156 -8.18 -13.88 3.01
N ALA A 157 -8.24 -13.57 1.72
CA ALA A 157 -7.32 -12.65 1.08
C ALA A 157 -7.93 -12.09 -0.21
N ILE A 158 -7.54 -10.88 -0.59
CA ILE A 158 -7.87 -10.28 -1.87
C ILE A 158 -6.65 -9.55 -2.40
N TYR A 159 -6.25 -9.91 -3.62
CA TYR A 159 -5.17 -9.28 -4.37
C TYR A 159 -5.73 -8.52 -5.56
N ILE A 160 -5.02 -7.49 -6.00
CA ILE A 160 -5.40 -6.75 -7.21
C ILE A 160 -4.57 -7.23 -8.41
N LYS A 161 -5.26 -7.42 -9.54
CA LYS A 161 -4.62 -7.51 -10.85
C LYS A 161 -4.85 -6.24 -11.68
N ILE A 162 -3.86 -5.94 -12.52
CA ILE A 162 -3.84 -4.83 -13.48
C ILE A 162 -3.58 -5.37 -14.89
N ASP A 163 -3.46 -4.47 -15.87
CA ASP A 163 -3.14 -4.79 -17.26
C ASP A 163 -4.04 -5.89 -17.86
N ASN A 164 -5.36 -5.65 -17.83
CA ASN A 164 -6.39 -6.62 -18.25
C ASN A 164 -6.35 -7.95 -17.46
N ASN A 165 -6.10 -7.85 -16.15
CA ASN A 165 -6.02 -8.98 -15.21
C ASN A 165 -4.87 -9.97 -15.51
N THR A 166 -3.75 -9.47 -16.02
CA THR A 166 -2.59 -10.31 -16.34
C THR A 166 -1.46 -10.20 -15.32
N ARG A 167 -1.36 -9.08 -14.60
CA ARG A 167 -0.27 -8.80 -13.66
C ARG A 167 -0.78 -8.47 -12.28
N PHE A 168 -0.09 -8.95 -11.26
CA PHE A 168 -0.36 -8.60 -9.88
C PHE A 168 0.20 -7.22 -9.54
N THR A 169 -0.34 -6.65 -8.47
CA THR A 169 0.23 -5.48 -7.83
C THR A 169 0.24 -5.68 -6.32
N ASN A 170 1.10 -4.95 -5.62
CA ASN A 170 1.22 -4.98 -4.17
C ASN A 170 0.78 -3.66 -3.51
N TYR A 171 0.30 -2.66 -4.27
CA TYR A 171 -0.17 -1.39 -3.69
C TYR A 171 -1.44 -1.54 -2.86
N PHE A 172 -2.16 -2.66 -3.00
CA PHE A 172 -3.32 -3.02 -2.20
C PHE A 172 -3.27 -4.53 -1.94
N ILE A 173 -3.43 -4.92 -0.68
CA ILE A 173 -3.57 -6.32 -0.27
C ILE A 173 -4.53 -6.34 0.92
N ALA A 174 -5.56 -7.17 0.86
CA ALA A 174 -6.37 -7.50 2.02
C ALA A 174 -6.07 -8.95 2.42
N SER A 175 -5.81 -9.23 3.70
CA SER A 175 -5.46 -10.58 4.14
C SER A 175 -5.87 -10.83 5.59
N ALA A 176 -6.30 -12.06 5.88
CA ALA A 176 -6.28 -12.62 7.21
C ALA A 176 -4.81 -12.80 7.66
N PRO A 177 -4.54 -12.81 8.98
CA PRO A 177 -3.21 -13.16 9.49
C PRO A 177 -2.86 -14.61 9.18
N ASN A 178 -1.57 -14.94 9.20
CA ASN A 178 -0.98 -16.25 8.90
C ASN A 178 -1.35 -16.78 7.49
N ASN A 179 -1.29 -15.89 6.50
CA ASN A 179 -1.54 -16.24 5.11
C ASN A 179 -0.27 -16.83 4.47
N GLN A 180 -0.36 -18.09 4.08
CA GLN A 180 0.74 -18.83 3.44
C GLN A 180 1.25 -18.16 2.14
N ASP A 181 0.38 -17.48 1.39
CA ASP A 181 0.79 -16.73 0.20
C ASP A 181 1.69 -15.54 0.55
N LEU A 182 1.40 -14.86 1.67
CA LEU A 182 2.22 -13.77 2.18
C LEU A 182 3.51 -14.28 2.81
N GLU A 183 3.47 -15.43 3.49
CA GLU A 183 4.67 -16.09 4.03
C GLU A 183 5.66 -16.45 2.91
N SER A 184 5.20 -17.12 1.84
CA SER A 184 6.03 -17.40 0.66
C SER A 184 6.56 -16.13 -0.01
N ALA A 185 5.75 -15.05 -0.05
CA ALA A 185 6.21 -13.76 -0.58
C ALA A 185 7.30 -13.13 0.29
N ILE A 186 7.19 -13.20 1.62
CA ILE A 186 8.22 -12.73 2.55
C ILE A 186 9.51 -13.52 2.30
N GLU A 187 9.45 -14.85 2.29
CA GLU A 187 10.62 -15.71 2.05
C GLU A 187 11.30 -15.41 0.71
N LYS A 188 10.51 -15.23 -0.35
CA LYS A 188 11.03 -14.86 -1.67
C LYS A 188 11.70 -13.49 -1.65
N VAL A 189 11.12 -12.51 -0.95
CA VAL A 189 11.74 -11.18 -0.78
C VAL A 189 13.06 -11.27 -0.03
N LEU A 190 13.14 -12.06 1.06
CA LEU A 190 14.40 -12.28 1.79
C LEU A 190 15.46 -12.90 0.88
N TYR A 191 15.09 -13.95 0.15
CA TYR A 191 15.98 -14.59 -0.83
C TYR A 191 16.48 -13.59 -1.88
N ASN A 192 15.59 -12.75 -2.42
CA ASN A 192 15.95 -11.74 -3.42
C ASN A 192 16.87 -10.64 -2.87
N ILE A 193 16.77 -10.30 -1.57
CA ILE A 193 17.65 -9.33 -0.92
C ILE A 193 19.04 -9.93 -0.72
N ASP A 194 19.12 -11.19 -0.28
CA ASP A 194 20.40 -11.87 -0.05
C ASP A 194 21.11 -12.24 -1.36
N ASN A 195 20.36 -12.44 -2.45
CA ASN A 195 20.88 -12.77 -3.78
C ASN A 195 20.65 -11.62 -4.78
N TYR A 196 20.76 -10.38 -4.32
CA TYR A 196 20.33 -9.22 -5.09
C TYR A 196 21.09 -9.02 -6.40
N ASP A 197 20.36 -8.96 -7.52
CA ASP A 197 20.84 -8.53 -8.83
C ASP A 197 20.24 -7.15 -9.16
N PRO A 198 21.06 -6.12 -9.46
CA PRO A 198 20.59 -4.81 -9.91
C PRO A 198 19.59 -4.84 -11.08
N ALA A 199 19.64 -5.84 -11.96
CA ALA A 199 18.68 -6.00 -13.05
C ALA A 199 17.24 -6.21 -12.55
N MET A 200 17.05 -6.71 -11.33
CA MET A 200 15.74 -6.87 -10.71
C MET A 200 15.09 -5.54 -10.35
N GLY A 201 15.90 -4.54 -9.96
CA GLY A 201 15.42 -3.29 -9.37
C GLY A 201 14.45 -3.51 -8.20
N VAL A 202 13.65 -2.50 -7.85
CA VAL A 202 12.62 -2.62 -6.80
C VAL A 202 11.49 -3.55 -7.24
N TYR A 203 11.10 -3.48 -8.51
CA TYR A 203 9.90 -4.18 -9.01
C TYR A 203 9.98 -5.70 -8.84
N TYR A 204 11.11 -6.34 -9.18
CA TYR A 204 11.26 -7.80 -9.10
C TYR A 204 11.89 -8.28 -7.79
N SER A 205 12.56 -7.42 -7.01
CA SER A 205 13.18 -7.83 -5.74
C SER A 205 12.19 -7.84 -4.58
N THR A 206 11.50 -6.72 -4.34
CA THR A 206 10.56 -6.54 -3.22
C THR A 206 9.14 -6.28 -3.68
N GLY A 207 8.98 -5.72 -4.90
CA GLY A 207 7.73 -5.21 -5.43
C GLY A 207 6.79 -6.28 -6.04
N PRO A 208 5.86 -5.83 -6.91
CA PRO A 208 4.85 -6.70 -7.52
C PRO A 208 5.38 -7.91 -8.29
N GLY A 209 6.61 -7.85 -8.80
CA GLY A 209 7.21 -8.96 -9.56
C GLY A 209 7.33 -10.25 -8.75
N VAL A 210 7.42 -10.14 -7.41
CA VAL A 210 7.39 -11.29 -6.49
C VAL A 210 6.06 -12.04 -6.59
N PHE A 211 4.94 -11.32 -6.66
CA PHE A 211 3.63 -11.93 -6.83
C PHE A 211 3.45 -12.47 -8.25
N ASP A 212 3.91 -11.75 -9.27
CA ASP A 212 3.87 -12.25 -10.66
C ASP A 212 4.59 -13.60 -10.79
N GLU A 213 5.70 -13.81 -10.08
CA GLU A 213 6.43 -15.08 -10.05
C GLU A 213 5.69 -16.15 -9.25
N LEU A 214 5.36 -15.88 -7.99
CA LEU A 214 4.82 -16.88 -7.06
C LEU A 214 3.40 -17.32 -7.41
N PHE A 215 2.60 -16.43 -7.99
CA PHE A 215 1.17 -16.63 -8.19
C PHE A 215 0.80 -17.00 -9.63
N LYS A 216 1.78 -17.09 -10.54
CA LYS A 216 1.57 -17.35 -11.97
C LYS A 216 0.74 -18.61 -12.24
N GLU A 217 0.95 -19.65 -11.45
CA GLU A 217 0.36 -20.98 -11.64
C GLU A 217 -0.73 -21.32 -10.60
N LYS A 218 -1.00 -20.39 -9.67
CA LYS A 218 -2.02 -20.59 -8.64
C LYS A 218 -3.41 -20.24 -9.17
N ASN A 219 -4.36 -21.17 -8.99
CA ASN A 219 -5.75 -21.03 -9.47
C ASN A 219 -6.74 -20.67 -8.35
N ASP A 220 -6.30 -20.74 -7.09
CA ASP A 220 -7.09 -20.56 -5.87
C ASP A 220 -6.93 -19.18 -5.23
N ILE A 221 -6.14 -18.29 -5.84
CA ILE A 221 -5.97 -16.91 -5.37
C ILE A 221 -7.17 -16.06 -5.78
N HIS A 222 -7.83 -15.46 -4.78
CA HIS A 222 -8.85 -14.47 -5.02
C HIS A 222 -8.21 -13.17 -5.53
N THR A 223 -8.45 -12.87 -6.80
CA THR A 223 -8.02 -11.62 -7.44
C THR A 223 -9.18 -10.79 -7.93
N GLU A 224 -9.05 -9.47 -7.82
CA GLU A 224 -10.01 -8.51 -8.37
C GLU A 224 -9.31 -7.49 -9.28
N ASP A 225 -10.04 -6.98 -10.28
CA ASP A 225 -9.55 -5.88 -11.13
C ASP A 225 -9.55 -4.59 -10.30
N ARG A 226 -8.46 -3.81 -10.37
CA ARG A 226 -8.33 -2.53 -9.65
C ARG A 226 -9.54 -1.62 -9.76
N LYS A 227 -10.24 -1.64 -10.90
CA LYS A 227 -11.40 -0.76 -11.13
C LYS A 227 -12.61 -1.08 -10.26
N TYR A 228 -12.61 -2.22 -9.58
CA TYR A 228 -13.65 -2.64 -8.66
C TYR A 228 -13.24 -2.56 -7.19
N VAL A 229 -11.97 -2.28 -6.87
CA VAL A 229 -11.48 -2.31 -5.48
C VAL A 229 -10.78 -1.00 -5.11
N CYS A 230 -9.63 -0.74 -5.72
CA CYS A 230 -8.76 0.36 -5.34
C CYS A 230 -7.89 0.80 -6.52
N ILE A 231 -7.81 2.11 -6.76
CA ILE A 231 -7.05 2.72 -7.85
C ILE A 231 -6.00 3.69 -7.30
N GLN A 232 -4.93 4.02 -8.04
CA GLN A 232 -3.91 4.98 -7.60
C GLN A 232 -4.00 6.32 -8.34
N GLY A 233 -3.52 7.39 -7.69
CA GLY A 233 -3.32 8.70 -8.31
C GLY A 233 -4.59 9.48 -8.61
N SER A 234 -5.72 9.13 -7.98
CA SER A 234 -6.99 9.85 -8.19
C SER A 234 -6.92 11.26 -7.60
N PHE A 235 -6.58 11.36 -6.31
CA PHE A 235 -6.55 12.63 -5.57
C PHE A 235 -5.19 13.29 -5.52
N THR A 236 -4.10 12.56 -5.78
CA THR A 236 -2.72 13.07 -5.75
C THR A 236 -1.94 12.62 -6.98
N ASN A 237 -0.73 13.15 -7.14
CA ASN A 237 0.23 12.74 -8.16
C ASN A 237 1.64 12.76 -7.55
N GLU A 238 2.64 12.36 -8.32
CA GLU A 238 4.04 12.31 -7.86
C GLU A 238 4.50 13.67 -7.32
N HIS A 239 4.13 14.77 -7.97
CA HIS A 239 4.50 16.12 -7.52
C HIS A 239 3.97 16.42 -6.10
N PHE A 240 2.69 16.17 -5.83
CA PHE A 240 2.10 16.45 -4.52
C PHE A 240 2.47 15.43 -3.45
N GLN A 241 2.69 14.17 -3.82
CA GLN A 241 3.13 13.13 -2.89
C GLN A 241 4.56 13.39 -2.39
N TYR A 242 5.42 13.92 -3.26
CA TYR A 242 6.84 14.14 -2.99
C TYR A 242 7.24 15.61 -3.03
N LEU A 243 6.29 16.53 -2.74
CA LEU A 243 6.54 17.98 -2.80
C LEU A 243 7.74 18.41 -1.95
N ASP A 244 7.88 17.81 -0.76
CA ASP A 244 8.97 18.09 0.19
C ASP A 244 10.23 17.25 -0.05
N ARG A 245 10.14 16.21 -0.89
CA ARG A 245 11.28 15.33 -1.23
C ARG A 245 11.23 14.93 -2.71
N PRO A 246 11.41 15.87 -3.65
CA PRO A 246 11.34 15.57 -5.08
C PRO A 246 12.26 14.42 -5.45
N ARG A 247 11.84 13.58 -6.41
CA ARG A 247 12.58 12.39 -6.90
C ARG A 247 12.74 11.25 -5.88
N SER A 248 11.95 11.21 -4.81
CA SER A 248 11.96 10.07 -3.87
C SER A 248 11.21 8.83 -4.34
N LYS A 249 10.54 8.90 -5.50
CA LYS A 249 9.87 7.74 -6.10
C LYS A 249 10.90 6.70 -6.54
N TRP A 250 10.55 5.43 -6.36
CA TRP A 250 11.44 4.29 -6.63
C TRP A 250 12.03 4.25 -8.05
N THR A 251 11.35 4.84 -9.04
CA THR A 251 11.82 4.92 -10.43
C THR A 251 13.06 5.81 -10.63
N HIS A 252 13.41 6.65 -9.66
CA HIS A 252 14.57 7.55 -9.74
C HIS A 252 15.83 6.97 -9.09
N ILE A 253 15.77 5.74 -8.59
CA ILE A 253 16.83 5.11 -7.81
C ILE A 253 17.73 4.32 -8.73
N ASN A 254 19.03 4.42 -8.50
CA ASN A 254 20.00 3.53 -9.11
C ASN A 254 19.84 2.12 -8.54
N PRO A 255 19.45 1.11 -9.34
CA PRO A 255 19.24 -0.25 -8.84
C PRO A 255 20.47 -0.83 -8.13
N ALA A 256 21.68 -0.44 -8.54
CA ALA A 256 22.91 -0.91 -7.91
C ALA A 256 23.06 -0.52 -6.42
N ASP A 257 22.30 0.48 -5.97
CA ASP A 257 22.37 1.00 -4.61
C ASP A 257 21.21 0.51 -3.73
N LEU A 258 20.30 -0.34 -4.25
CA LEU A 258 19.07 -0.74 -3.54
C LEU A 258 19.34 -1.56 -2.27
N VAL A 259 20.33 -2.43 -2.32
CA VAL A 259 20.75 -3.30 -1.21
C VAL A 259 22.18 -2.92 -0.82
N LYS A 260 22.41 -2.66 0.46
CA LYS A 260 23.76 -2.39 0.99
C LYS A 260 24.66 -3.58 0.70
N LYS A 261 25.84 -3.32 0.16
CA LYS A 261 26.89 -4.33 0.06
C LYS A 261 27.37 -4.65 1.46
N GLU A 262 27.60 -5.93 1.76
CA GLU A 262 28.30 -6.30 2.98
C GLU A 262 29.73 -5.76 2.84
N ASP A 263 30.16 -4.96 3.82
CA ASP A 263 31.55 -4.54 3.91
C ASP A 263 32.38 -5.80 4.20
N ASN A 264 33.15 -6.27 3.20
CA ASN A 264 34.12 -7.36 3.37
C ASN A 264 35.24 -6.96 4.35
#